data_AF-X1NS64-F1
#
_entry.id   AF-X1NS64-F1
#
_cell.length_a   1.000
_cell.length_b   1.000
_cell.length_c   1.000
_cell.angle_alpha   90.00
_cell.angle_beta   90.00
_cell.angle_gamma   90.00
#
_symmetry.space_group_name_H-M   'P 1'
#
loop_
_entity.id
_entity.type
_entity.pdbx_description
1 polymer ?
#
loop_
_entity_poly.entity_id
_entity_poly.type
_entity_poly.pdbx_seq_one_letter_code
_entity_poly.pdbx_strand_id
1 'polypeptide(L)'
;RQAELLAEYLGGVNIDAVYSSPLRRALKTAEMIASYHKLEVEIAPGLIDFDYGKWQGLSHQEVKHKYKELYAEWIKSPHLVQMPNGE
;
A
#
# COMPACT_ATOMS: atom_id res chain seq x y z
N ARG A 1 13.52 5.19 10.26
CA ARG A 1 13.09 4.88 11.65
C ARG A 1 12.02 3.80 11.77
N GLN A 2 10.77 3.96 11.31
CA GLN A 2 9.76 2.90 11.53
C GLN A 2 10.13 1.55 10.87
N ALA A 3 10.60 1.58 9.63
CA ALA A 3 11.07 0.37 8.93
C ALA A 3 12.28 -0.29 9.62
N GLU A 4 13.20 0.51 10.16
CA GLU A 4 14.38 0.00 10.90
C GLU A 4 13.95 -0.69 12.20
N LEU A 5 13.06 -0.06 12.98
CA LEU A 5 12.55 -0.64 14.23
C LEU A 5 11.79 -1.94 13.97
N LEU A 6 11.05 -2.02 12.86
CA LEU A 6 10.36 -3.24 12.46
C LEU A 6 11.36 -4.34 12.08
N ALA A 7 12.41 -4.00 11.33
CA ALA A 7 13.45 -4.96 10.95
C ALA A 7 14.19 -5.51 12.18
N GLU A 8 14.52 -4.66 13.15
CA GLU A 8 15.11 -5.07 14.43
C GLU A 8 14.16 -6.00 15.21
N TYR A 9 12.89 -5.62 15.31
CA TYR A 9 11.87 -6.44 15.99
C TYR A 9 11.71 -7.82 15.35
N LEU A 10 11.77 -7.90 14.02
CA LEU A 10 11.64 -9.15 13.28
C LEU A 10 12.93 -9.97 13.22
N GLY A 11 14.08 -9.43 13.62
CA GLY A 11 15.39 -10.07 13.44
C GLY A 11 15.54 -11.46 14.10
N GLY A 12 14.71 -11.78 15.09
CA GLY A 12 14.67 -13.11 15.73
C GLY A 12 13.70 -14.11 15.08
N VAL A 13 12.90 -13.68 14.10
CA VAL A 13 11.92 -14.52 13.39
C VAL A 13 12.61 -15.20 12.20
N ASN A 14 12.34 -16.48 11.99
CA ASN A 14 12.74 -17.13 10.74
C ASN A 14 11.83 -16.66 9.61
N ILE A 15 12.39 -15.91 8.67
CA ILE A 15 11.72 -15.44 7.46
C ILE A 15 12.41 -16.12 6.29
N ASP A 16 11.65 -16.84 5.46
CA ASP A 16 12.20 -17.58 4.31
C ASP A 16 12.17 -16.75 3.02
N ALA A 17 11.26 -15.78 2.91
CA ALA A 17 11.10 -14.92 1.74
C ALA A 17 10.48 -13.55 2.10
N VAL A 18 10.79 -12.53 1.29
CA VAL A 18 10.24 -11.17 1.43
C VAL A 18 9.65 -10.73 0.10
N TYR A 19 8.35 -10.46 0.07
CA TYR A 19 7.64 -9.95 -1.09
C TYR A 19 7.21 -8.49 -0.88
N SER A 20 7.24 -7.69 -1.95
CA SER A 20 6.75 -6.31 -1.89
C SER A 20 6.09 -5.87 -3.19
N SER A 21 5.15 -4.92 -3.07
CA SER A 21 4.64 -4.19 -4.23
C SER A 21 5.78 -3.41 -4.91
N PRO A 22 5.66 -3.06 -6.20
CA PRO A 22 6.66 -2.24 -6.89
C PRO A 22 6.72 -0.79 -6.37
N LEU A 23 5.82 -0.36 -5.49
CA LEU A 23 5.76 1.01 -5.00
C LEU A 23 6.93 1.28 -4.04
N ARG A 24 7.70 2.35 -4.31
CA ARG A 24 8.90 2.72 -3.54
C ARG A 24 8.70 2.74 -2.02
N ARG A 25 7.51 3.13 -1.55
CA ARG A 25 7.16 3.17 -0.12
C ARG A 25 7.15 1.77 0.52
N ALA A 26 6.63 0.78 -0.19
CA ALA A 26 6.58 -0.60 0.26
C ALA A 26 7.95 -1.25 0.08
N LEU A 27 8.59 -1.03 -1.08
CA LEU A 27 9.90 -1.60 -1.40
C LEU A 27 10.95 -1.20 -0.37
N LYS A 28 11.04 0.09 -0.03
CA LYS A 28 12.01 0.57 0.98
C LYS A 28 11.81 -0.04 2.37
N THR A 29 10.57 -0.35 2.74
CA THR A 29 10.28 -1.01 4.02
C THR A 29 10.70 -2.48 3.97
N ALA A 30 10.37 -3.17 2.88
CA ALA A 30 10.73 -4.57 2.65
C ALA A 30 12.26 -4.76 2.58
N GLU A 31 12.98 -3.87 1.90
CA GLU A 31 14.45 -3.89 1.81
C GLU A 31 15.11 -3.78 3.18
N MET A 32 14.56 -2.93 4.07
CA MET A 32 15.09 -2.80 5.43
C MET A 32 14.97 -4.12 6.20
N ILE A 33 13.82 -4.77 6.12
CA ILE A 33 13.59 -6.07 6.77
C ILE A 33 14.48 -7.14 6.13
N ALA A 34 14.47 -7.25 4.80
CA ALA A 34 15.26 -8.24 4.06
C ALA A 34 16.76 -8.15 4.37
N SER A 35 17.29 -6.93 4.58
CA SER A 35 18.70 -6.72 4.93
C SER A 35 19.10 -7.38 6.28
N TYR A 36 18.20 -7.40 7.26
CA TYR A 36 18.44 -8.05 8.57
C TYR A 36 18.46 -9.58 8.44
N HIS A 37 17.67 -10.12 7.51
CA HIS A 37 17.56 -11.56 7.27
C HIS A 37 18.49 -12.07 6.16
N LYS A 38 19.29 -11.20 5.53
CA LYS A 38 20.17 -11.49 4.38
C LYS A 38 19.41 -12.10 3.20
N LEU A 39 18.20 -11.58 2.95
CA LEU A 39 17.35 -11.97 1.83
C LEU A 39 17.30 -10.85 0.79
N GLU A 40 16.87 -11.21 -0.42
CA GLU A 40 16.44 -10.26 -1.43
C GLU A 40 14.93 -10.02 -1.34
N VAL A 41 14.46 -8.89 -1.86
CA VAL A 41 13.02 -8.59 -1.97
C VAL A 41 12.53 -9.03 -3.35
N GLU A 42 11.54 -9.91 -3.37
CA GLU A 42 10.85 -10.31 -4.59
C GLU A 42 9.72 -9.30 -4.88
N ILE A 43 9.74 -8.68 -6.07
CA ILE A 43 8.67 -7.79 -6.49
C ILE A 43 7.46 -8.63 -6.90
N ALA A 44 6.35 -8.42 -6.21
CA ALA A 44 5.06 -9.02 -6.52
C ALA A 44 4.10 -7.92 -7.00
N PRO A 45 3.93 -7.71 -8.34
CA PRO A 45 3.07 -6.68 -8.89
C PRO A 45 1.63 -6.73 -8.41
N GLY A 46 1.11 -7.93 -8.10
CA GLY A 46 -0.24 -8.12 -7.56
C GLY A 46 -0.45 -7.62 -6.13
N LEU A 47 0.61 -7.16 -5.44
CA LEU A 47 0.52 -6.50 -4.13
C LEU A 47 0.44 -4.96 -4.25
N ILE A 48 0.31 -4.42 -5.46
CA ILE A 48 0.15 -2.98 -5.65
C ILE A 48 -1.13 -2.47 -4.96
N ASP A 49 -1.05 -1.24 -4.46
CA ASP A 49 -2.17 -0.60 -3.77
C ASP A 49 -3.28 -0.23 -4.76
N PHE A 50 -4.51 -0.10 -4.25
CA PHE A 50 -5.69 0.20 -5.06
C PHE A 50 -5.54 1.53 -5.83
N ASP A 51 -5.86 1.52 -7.12
CA ASP A 51 -5.80 2.74 -7.95
C ASP A 51 -7.04 3.61 -7.72
N TYR A 52 -6.89 4.62 -6.87
CA TYR A 52 -7.92 5.61 -6.60
C TYR A 52 -8.23 6.55 -7.79
N GLY A 53 -7.54 6.43 -8.93
CA GLY A 53 -7.80 7.20 -10.13
C GLY A 53 -7.80 8.71 -9.88
N LYS A 54 -8.88 9.40 -10.25
CA LYS A 54 -9.03 10.86 -10.06
C LYS A 54 -9.08 11.31 -8.60
N TRP A 55 -9.16 10.39 -7.63
CA TRP A 55 -9.06 10.74 -6.21
C TRP A 55 -7.61 10.81 -5.73
N GLN A 56 -6.64 10.28 -6.49
CA GLN A 56 -5.24 10.36 -6.10
C GLN A 56 -4.78 11.82 -5.96
N GLY A 57 -4.06 12.08 -4.87
CA GLY A 57 -3.56 13.43 -4.54
C GLY A 57 -4.60 14.37 -3.92
N LEU A 58 -5.88 13.95 -3.81
CA LEU A 58 -6.90 14.72 -3.11
C LEU A 58 -6.99 14.30 -1.64
N SER A 59 -7.27 15.26 -0.77
CA SER A 59 -7.67 14.97 0.60
C SER A 59 -9.07 14.35 0.65
N HIS A 60 -9.37 13.64 1.74
CA HIS A 60 -10.71 13.08 1.97
C HIS A 60 -11.81 14.15 1.92
N GLN A 61 -11.53 15.37 2.38
CA GLN A 61 -12.50 16.48 2.35
C GLN A 61 -12.78 16.93 0.92
N GLU A 62 -11.74 17.06 0.09
CA GLU A 62 -11.90 17.41 -1.33
C GLU A 62 -12.65 16.32 -2.10
N VAL A 63 -12.35 15.05 -1.85
CA VAL A 63 -13.07 13.92 -2.45
C VAL A 63 -14.54 13.97 -2.04
N LYS A 64 -14.83 14.10 -0.75
CA LYS A 64 -16.20 14.17 -0.23
C LYS A 64 -16.99 15.35 -0.81
N HIS A 65 -16.33 16.48 -1.09
CA HIS A 65 -16.96 17.64 -1.69
C HIS A 65 -17.17 17.49 -3.21
N LYS A 66 -16.13 17.06 -3.94
CA LYS A 66 -16.14 16.95 -5.42
C LYS A 66 -16.92 15.72 -5.94
N TYR A 67 -16.95 14.63 -5.17
CA TYR A 67 -17.53 13.35 -5.56
C TYR A 67 -18.55 12.86 -4.51
N LYS A 68 -19.46 13.73 -4.06
CA LYS A 68 -20.33 13.48 -2.90
C LYS A 68 -21.09 12.14 -2.94
N GLU A 69 -21.73 11.83 -4.05
CA GLU A 69 -22.52 10.60 -4.21
C GLU A 69 -21.61 9.36 -4.27
N LEU A 70 -20.57 9.41 -5.11
CA LEU A 70 -19.62 8.32 -5.24
C LEU A 70 -18.85 8.05 -3.94
N TYR A 71 -18.51 9.10 -3.19
CA TYR A 71 -17.91 9.00 -1.86
C TYR A 71 -18.87 8.37 -0.85
N ALA A 72 -20.17 8.71 -0.89
CA ALA A 72 -21.16 8.07 -0.04
C ALA A 72 -21.29 6.57 -0.35
N GLU A 73 -21.29 6.20 -1.63
CA GLU A 73 -21.31 4.78 -2.03
C GLU A 73 -20.01 4.06 -1.67
N TRP A 74 -18.85 4.71 -1.82
CA TRP A 74 -17.56 4.13 -1.43
C TRP A 74 -17.51 3.79 0.07
N ILE A 75 -18.08 4.65 0.91
CA ILE A 75 -18.13 4.41 2.35
C ILE A 75 -19.13 3.30 2.71
N LYS A 76 -20.24 3.17 1.97
CA LYS A 76 -21.32 2.23 2.28
C LYS A 76 -21.11 0.84 1.66
N SER A 77 -20.73 0.80 0.39
CA SER A 77 -20.60 -0.40 -0.43
C SER A 77 -19.39 -0.25 -1.38
N PRO A 78 -18.15 -0.24 -0.86
CA PRO A 78 -16.95 0.01 -1.66
C PRO A 78 -16.78 -0.97 -2.84
N HIS A 79 -17.25 -2.21 -2.69
CA HIS A 79 -17.22 -3.25 -3.72
C HIS A 79 -18.12 -2.98 -4.93
N LEU A 80 -19.01 -1.98 -4.87
CA LEU A 80 -19.87 -1.57 -6.00
C LEU A 80 -19.33 -0.34 -6.74
N VAL A 81 -18.25 0.27 -6.24
CA VAL A 81 -17.73 1.52 -6.78
C VAL A 81 -16.59 1.24 -7.76
N GLN A 82 -16.71 1.82 -8.94
CA GLN A 82 -15.58 1.99 -9.86
C GLN A 82 -14.96 3.36 -9.63
N MET A 83 -13.65 3.43 -9.37
CA MET A 83 -12.95 4.70 -9.27
C MET A 83 -12.87 5.39 -10.63
N PRO A 84 -13.11 6.72 -10.72
CA PRO A 84 -13.02 7.41 -11.99
C PRO A 84 -11.57 7.35 -12.50
N ASN A 85 -11.35 6.69 -13.65
CA ASN A 85 -10.01 6.40 -14.20
C ASN A 85 -9.09 5.60 -13.26
N GLY A 86 -9.66 4.79 -12.38
CA GLY A 86 -8.93 3.86 -11.51
C GLY A 86 -9.54 2.47 -11.58
N GLU A 87 -9.29 1.68 -10.53
CA GLU A 87 -9.86 0.34 -10.36
C GLU A 87 -11.31 0.34 -9.86
#